data_AF-A0AAP0LU29-F1
#
_entry.id   AF-A0AAP0LU29-F1
#
_cell.length_a   1.000
_cell.length_b   1.000
_cell.length_c   1.000
_cell.angle_alpha   90.00
_cell.angle_beta   90.00
_cell.angle_gamma   90.00
#
_symmetry.space_group_name_H-M   'P 1'
#
loop_
_entity.id
_entity.type
_entity.pdbx_description
1 polymer ?
#
loop_
_entity_poly.entity_id
_entity_poly.type
_entity_poly.pdbx_seq_one_letter_code
_entity_poly.pdbx_strand_id
1 'polypeptide(L)'
;MVIEPSLLLCAHAPSMATSEPKMRLKLLIDRKDDRVIFAEAGKDFVDFLFHLFSLPFGTAVKVLGPQSMVGCMDDLYQSLKTLDKSYMEPNKSRTSALSPRSPICATGLPLLLSDHQT
;
A
#
# COMPACT_ATOMS: atom_id res chain seq x y z
N MET A 1 35.53 47.75 -22.09
CA MET A 1 36.47 47.01 -22.97
C MET A 1 37.35 46.20 -22.04
N VAL A 2 37.37 44.88 -21.93
CA VAL A 2 36.75 43.69 -22.55
C VAL A 2 36.97 42.59 -21.48
N ILE A 3 35.91 41.99 -20.94
CA ILE A 3 35.56 40.55 -21.02
C ILE A 3 36.53 39.59 -20.30
N GLU A 4 36.01 38.88 -19.29
CA GLU A 4 36.21 37.43 -19.16
C GLU A 4 34.84 36.79 -18.81
N PRO A 5 34.29 35.87 -19.64
CA PRO A 5 32.95 35.32 -19.47
C PRO A 5 33.06 33.82 -19.15
N SER A 6 32.79 33.39 -17.92
CA SER A 6 32.65 31.95 -17.64
C SER A 6 31.87 31.70 -16.35
N LEU A 7 30.56 31.95 -16.38
CA LEU A 7 29.62 31.20 -15.56
C LEU A 7 28.89 30.21 -16.48
N LEU A 8 29.62 29.17 -16.91
CA LEU A 8 28.99 28.03 -17.55
C LEU A 8 29.73 26.75 -17.17
N LEU A 9 29.43 26.26 -15.96
CA LEU A 9 29.45 24.83 -15.73
C LEU A 9 28.15 24.44 -15.05
N CYS A 10 27.12 24.25 -15.88
CA CYS A 10 26.00 23.40 -15.51
C CYS A 10 26.58 22.02 -15.22
N ALA A 11 26.84 21.71 -13.95
CA ALA A 11 26.81 20.33 -13.51
C ALA A 11 25.35 19.88 -13.61
N HIS A 12 24.95 19.46 -14.82
CA HIS A 12 23.79 18.62 -14.98
C HIS A 12 24.14 17.32 -14.24
N ALA A 13 23.79 17.25 -12.95
CA ALA A 13 23.69 15.97 -12.28
C ALA A 13 22.87 15.08 -13.23
N PRO A 14 23.35 13.87 -13.59
CA PRO A 14 22.52 12.97 -14.35
C PRO A 14 21.25 12.82 -13.53
N SER A 15 20.15 13.36 -14.05
CA SER A 15 18.82 13.04 -13.56
C SER A 15 18.75 11.54 -13.73
N MET A 16 19.01 10.82 -12.63
CA MET A 16 18.83 9.39 -12.58
C MET A 16 17.34 9.24 -12.82
N ALA A 17 16.97 8.98 -14.07
CA ALA A 17 15.61 8.67 -14.44
C ALA A 17 15.26 7.44 -13.61
N THR A 18 14.64 7.67 -12.46
CA THR A 18 14.09 6.65 -11.62
C THR A 18 13.01 6.03 -12.46
N SER A 19 13.34 4.94 -13.14
CA SER A 19 12.33 4.13 -13.81
C SER A 19 11.36 3.71 -12.73
N GLU A 20 10.17 4.30 -12.72
CA GLU A 20 9.21 3.95 -11.69
C GLU A 20 8.94 2.45 -11.76
N PRO A 21 8.97 1.74 -10.62
CA PRO A 21 8.74 0.31 -10.59
C PRO A 21 7.34 0.03 -11.15
N LYS A 22 7.29 -0.64 -12.31
CA LYS A 22 6.06 -0.84 -13.06
C LYS A 22 5.52 -2.25 -12.82
N MET A 23 4.48 -2.37 -12.00
CA MET A 23 3.80 -3.64 -11.77
C MET A 23 2.93 -4.02 -12.97
N ARG A 24 2.90 -5.32 -13.29
CA ARG A 24 2.11 -5.87 -14.39
C ARG A 24 1.26 -7.03 -13.91
N LEU A 25 0.03 -7.09 -14.41
CA LEU A 25 -0.95 -8.14 -14.14
C LEU A 25 -1.50 -8.64 -15.47
N LYS A 26 -1.58 -9.95 -15.67
CA LYS A 26 -2.28 -10.52 -16.83
C LYS A 26 -3.67 -10.98 -16.39
N LEU A 27 -4.68 -10.54 -17.13
CA LEU A 27 -6.08 -10.87 -16.84
C LEU A 27 -6.63 -11.76 -17.95
N LEU A 28 -7.32 -12.82 -17.55
CA LEU A 28 -8.24 -13.53 -18.42
C LEU A 28 -9.64 -12.98 -18.18
N ILE A 29 -10.21 -12.36 -19.21
CA ILE A 29 -11.50 -11.69 -19.15
C ILE A 29 -12.51 -12.47 -19.98
N ASP A 30 -13.62 -12.85 -19.36
CA ASP A 30 -14.81 -13.24 -20.09
C ASP A 30 -15.51 -11.97 -20.58
N ARG A 31 -15.46 -11.73 -21.90
CA ARG A 31 -16.04 -10.55 -22.53
C ARG A 31 -17.55 -10.61 -22.67
N LYS A 32 -18.16 -11.80 -22.54
CA LYS A 32 -19.61 -11.93 -22.64
C LYS A 32 -20.28 -11.43 -21.37
N ASP A 33 -19.72 -11.82 -20.23
CA ASP A 33 -20.24 -11.46 -18.90
C ASP A 33 -19.54 -10.24 -18.28
N ASP A 34 -18.56 -9.66 -19.01
CA ASP A 34 -17.72 -8.53 -18.61
C ASP A 34 -17.03 -8.72 -17.25
N ARG A 35 -16.39 -9.89 -17.07
CA ARG A 35 -15.79 -10.31 -15.79
C ARG A 35 -14.39 -10.87 -15.95
N VAL A 36 -13.54 -10.63 -14.95
CA VAL A 36 -12.24 -11.27 -14.82
C VAL A 36 -12.44 -12.67 -14.23
N ILE A 37 -12.02 -13.70 -14.95
CA ILE A 37 -12.12 -15.11 -14.50
C ILE A 37 -10.79 -15.66 -13.99
N PHE A 38 -9.67 -15.02 -14.33
CA PHE A 38 -8.35 -15.38 -13.81
C PHE A 38 -7.39 -14.19 -13.85
N ALA A 39 -6.43 -14.14 -12.92
CA ALA A 39 -5.36 -13.15 -12.89
C ALA A 39 -4.02 -13.82 -12.55
N GLU A 40 -3.00 -13.59 -13.39
CA GLU A 40 -1.61 -14.00 -13.13
C GLU A 40 -0.81 -12.76 -12.73
N ALA A 41 -0.15 -12.82 -11.57
CA ALA A 41 0.63 -11.74 -10.99
C ALA A 41 2.10 -12.14 -10.80
N GLY A 42 3.00 -11.19 -11.05
CA GLY A 42 4.41 -11.32 -10.68
C GLY A 42 4.64 -11.04 -9.19
N LYS A 43 5.83 -11.41 -8.70
CA LYS A 43 6.24 -11.24 -7.29
C LYS A 43 5.98 -9.85 -6.75
N ASP A 44 6.34 -8.80 -7.49
CA ASP A 44 6.24 -7.42 -7.01
C ASP A 44 4.80 -7.01 -6.67
N PHE A 45 3.81 -7.47 -7.45
CA PHE A 45 2.41 -7.21 -7.17
C PHE A 45 1.91 -8.00 -5.97
N VAL A 46 2.31 -9.26 -5.85
CA VAL A 46 1.95 -10.12 -4.72
C VAL A 46 2.53 -9.56 -3.41
N ASP A 47 3.81 -9.15 -3.43
CA ASP A 47 4.47 -8.50 -2.30
C ASP A 47 3.79 -7.17 -1.96
N PHE A 48 3.39 -6.37 -2.94
CA PHE A 48 2.64 -5.14 -2.70
C PHE A 48 1.30 -5.41 -1.99
N LEU A 49 0.54 -6.43 -2.43
CA LEU A 49 -0.70 -6.82 -1.76
C LEU A 49 -0.44 -7.27 -0.31
N PHE A 50 0.57 -8.10 -0.09
CA PHE A 50 0.94 -8.51 1.27
C PHE A 50 1.40 -7.33 2.12
N HIS A 51 2.16 -6.39 1.56
CA HIS A 51 2.52 -5.17 2.27
C HIS A 51 1.28 -4.33 2.61
N LEU A 52 0.36 -4.13 1.67
CA LEU A 52 -0.90 -3.43 1.87
C LEU A 52 -1.75 -4.08 2.97
N PHE A 53 -1.77 -5.41 3.06
CA PHE A 53 -2.45 -6.14 4.13
C PHE A 53 -1.64 -6.21 5.43
N SER A 54 -0.31 -6.07 5.37
CA SER A 54 0.59 -5.98 6.52
C SER A 54 0.63 -4.60 7.15
N LEU A 55 0.23 -3.56 6.39
CA LEU A 55 -0.13 -2.28 6.97
C LEU A 55 -1.13 -2.56 8.09
N PRO A 56 -1.24 -1.67 9.07
CA PRO A 56 -2.25 -1.83 10.10
C PRO A 56 -3.65 -1.55 9.53
N PHE A 57 -4.05 -2.25 8.46
CA PHE A 57 -5.39 -2.27 7.89
C PHE A 57 -6.39 -2.65 8.97
N GLY A 58 -6.06 -3.63 9.82
CA GLY A 58 -6.85 -3.93 11.02
C GLY A 58 -7.03 -2.73 11.96
N THR A 59 -6.07 -1.80 12.02
CA THR A 59 -6.19 -0.53 12.76
C THR A 59 -6.94 0.52 11.96
N ALA A 60 -6.70 0.66 10.66
CA ALA A 60 -7.40 1.60 9.79
C ALA A 60 -8.90 1.32 9.80
N VAL A 61 -9.31 0.05 9.65
CA VAL A 61 -10.70 -0.39 9.77
C VAL A 61 -11.30 -0.04 11.14
N LYS A 62 -10.54 -0.24 12.23
CA LYS A 62 -10.99 0.12 13.59
C LYS A 62 -11.16 1.62 13.79
N VAL A 63 -10.28 2.43 13.21
CA VAL A 63 -10.30 3.90 13.34
C VAL A 63 -11.43 4.49 12.50
N LEU A 64 -11.61 4.00 11.26
CA LEU A 64 -12.71 4.43 10.41
C LEU A 64 -14.06 4.04 11.04
N GLY A 65 -14.16 2.88 11.67
CA GLY A 65 -15.42 2.40 12.23
C GLY A 65 -16.45 2.08 11.14
N PRO A 66 -17.52 1.34 11.48
CA PRO A 66 -18.39 0.71 10.49
C PRO A 66 -19.14 1.70 9.59
N GLN A 67 -19.34 2.95 10.04
CA GLN A 67 -20.07 3.98 9.28
C GLN A 67 -19.20 4.77 8.29
N SER A 68 -17.87 4.69 8.37
CA SER A 68 -16.97 5.42 7.45
C SER A 68 -16.14 4.49 6.55
N MET A 69 -16.43 3.19 6.58
CA MET A 69 -15.82 2.24 5.65
C MET A 69 -16.41 2.43 4.25
N VAL A 70 -15.55 2.76 3.28
CA VAL A 70 -15.94 2.96 1.89
C VAL A 70 -15.59 1.73 1.06
N GLY A 71 -16.47 1.35 0.14
CA GLY A 71 -16.27 0.20 -0.74
C GLY A 71 -16.38 -1.13 -0.01
N CYS A 72 -15.51 -2.08 -0.33
CA CYS A 72 -15.53 -3.44 0.23
C CYS A 72 -14.61 -3.61 1.45
N MET A 73 -14.20 -2.51 2.12
CA MET A 73 -13.28 -2.61 3.25
C MET A 73 -13.86 -3.43 4.40
N ASP A 74 -15.18 -3.34 4.66
CA ASP A 74 -15.84 -4.12 5.73
C ASP A 74 -15.86 -5.61 5.36
N ASP A 75 -16.26 -5.92 4.13
CA ASP A 75 -16.25 -7.29 3.59
C ASP A 75 -14.87 -7.93 3.68
N LEU A 76 -13.81 -7.17 3.36
CA LEU A 76 -12.43 -7.62 3.45
C LEU A 76 -12.02 -7.88 4.91
N TYR A 77 -12.39 -6.98 5.83
CA TYR A 77 -12.12 -7.16 7.26
C TYR A 77 -12.81 -8.40 7.84
N GLN A 78 -14.09 -8.61 7.49
CA GLN A 78 -14.82 -9.81 7.88
C GLN A 78 -14.19 -11.07 7.29
N SER A 79 -13.78 -11.03 6.02
CA SER A 79 -13.11 -12.15 5.35
C SER A 79 -11.80 -12.54 6.06
N LEU A 80 -10.98 -11.55 6.46
CA LEU A 80 -9.76 -11.78 7.24
C LEU A 80 -10.06 -12.34 8.65
N LYS A 81 -11.17 -11.93 9.25
CA LYS A 81 -11.63 -12.45 10.56
C LYS A 81 -12.06 -13.92 10.45
N THR A 82 -12.66 -14.31 9.33
CA THR A 82 -13.12 -15.69 9.05
C THR A 82 -12.07 -16.57 8.37
N LEU A 83 -10.93 -16.00 7.96
CA LEU A 83 -9.87 -16.74 7.25
C LEU A 83 -9.37 -17.95 8.06
N ASP A 84 -9.25 -19.09 7.39
CA ASP A 84 -8.79 -20.33 8.00
C ASP A 84 -7.33 -20.19 8.50
N LYS A 85 -7.01 -20.82 9.64
CA LYS A 85 -5.69 -20.72 10.25
C LYS A 85 -4.58 -21.36 9.40
N SER A 86 -4.93 -22.28 8.50
CA SER A 86 -4.00 -22.92 7.57
C SER A 86 -3.33 -21.94 6.59
N TYR A 87 -3.97 -20.80 6.33
CA TYR A 87 -3.41 -19.72 5.51
C TYR A 87 -2.61 -18.70 6.34
N MET A 88 -2.55 -18.87 7.66
CA MET A 88 -1.76 -18.02 8.55
C MET A 88 -0.43 -18.69 8.90
N GLU A 89 0.55 -17.85 9.20
CA GLU A 89 1.84 -18.29 9.71
C GLU A 89 1.66 -19.15 10.98
N PRO A 90 2.29 -20.35 11.04
CA PRO A 90 2.24 -21.20 12.22
C PRO A 90 2.69 -20.41 13.46
N ASN A 91 1.98 -20.59 14.58
CA ASN A 91 2.26 -19.93 15.85
C ASN A 91 1.99 -18.41 15.92
N LYS A 92 1.38 -17.79 14.90
CA LYS A 92 0.87 -16.41 15.01
C LYS A 92 -0.61 -16.37 15.38
N SER A 93 -0.96 -15.43 16.27
CA SER A 93 -2.34 -15.20 16.69
C SER A 93 -3.12 -14.44 15.60
N ARG A 94 -4.38 -14.81 15.33
CA ARG A 94 -5.23 -14.04 14.39
C ARG A 94 -5.40 -12.58 14.82
N THR A 95 -5.36 -12.31 16.12
CA THR A 95 -5.46 -10.96 16.69
C THR A 95 -4.31 -10.05 16.31
N SER A 96 -3.10 -10.58 16.09
CA SER A 96 -1.97 -9.76 15.61
C SER A 96 -2.14 -9.32 14.15
N ALA A 97 -2.90 -10.06 13.34
CA ALA A 97 -3.24 -9.66 11.97
C ALA A 97 -4.43 -8.69 11.93
N LEU A 98 -5.47 -8.92 12.76
CA LEU A 98 -6.66 -8.06 12.82
C LEU A 98 -6.44 -6.76 13.61
N SER A 99 -5.38 -6.71 14.40
CA SER A 99 -5.08 -5.61 15.31
C SER A 99 -3.58 -5.53 15.53
N PRO A 100 -2.80 -5.26 14.48
CA PRO A 100 -1.36 -5.14 14.61
C PRO A 100 -1.08 -4.01 15.60
N ARG A 101 -0.41 -4.34 16.69
CA ARG A 101 0.20 -3.34 17.55
C ARG A 101 1.30 -2.73 16.70
N SER A 102 1.22 -1.45 16.39
CA SER A 102 2.38 -0.83 15.77
C SER A 102 3.54 -0.99 16.75
N PRO A 103 4.73 -1.41 16.32
CA PRO A 103 5.89 -0.87 16.99
C PRO A 103 5.73 0.63 16.85
N ILE A 104 5.60 1.34 17.97
CA ILE A 104 5.71 2.79 17.99
C ILE A 104 7.13 3.06 17.50
N CYS A 105 7.31 3.17 16.18
CA CYS A 105 8.54 3.67 15.62
C CYS A 105 8.41 5.18 15.77
N ALA A 106 8.98 5.71 16.85
CA ALA A 106 9.23 7.12 17.03
C ALA A 106 10.26 7.58 15.98
N THR A 107 9.89 7.55 14.70
CA THR A 107 10.65 8.13 13.61
C THR A 107 9.66 8.78 12.65
N GLY A 108 9.19 9.95 13.04
CA GLY A 108 9.12 11.12 12.16
C GLY A 108 8.31 11.04 10.87
N LEU A 109 7.20 10.29 10.82
CA LEU A 109 6.15 10.57 9.84
C LEU A 109 5.05 11.38 10.52
N PRO A 110 5.00 12.70 10.34
CA PRO A 110 3.82 13.46 10.71
C PRO A 110 2.69 13.08 9.74
N LEU A 111 1.89 12.09 10.14
CA LEU A 111 0.53 11.99 9.65
C LEU A 111 -0.18 13.26 10.13
N LEU A 112 -0.20 14.28 9.27
CA LEU A 112 -1.02 15.48 9.42
C LEU A 112 -2.49 15.07 9.43
N LEU A 113 -2.99 14.66 10.59
CA LEU A 113 -4.35 14.95 10.97
C LEU A 113 -4.33 16.41 11.45
N SER A 114 -4.67 17.32 10.54
CA SER A 114 -5.03 18.67 10.94
C SER A 114 -6.26 18.56 11.85
N ASP A 115 -6.03 18.72 13.16
CA ASP A 115 -7.08 19.07 14.10
C ASP A 115 -7.70 20.37 13.61
N HIS A 116 -8.88 20.28 12.98
CA HIS A 116 -9.78 21.41 12.92
C HIS A 116 -10.62 21.33 14.19
N GLN A 117 -10.31 22.15 15.18
CA GLN A 117 -11.25 22.48 16.24
C GLN A 117 -11.44 23.99 16.30
N THR A 118 -12.73 24.34 16.22
CA THR A 118 -13.45 25.59 16.49
C THR A 118 -12.77 26.62 17.38
#